data_AF-A0A918TBS7-F1
#
_entry.id   AF-A0A918TBS7-F1
#
_cell.length_a   1.000
_cell.length_b   1.000
_cell.length_c   1.000
_cell.angle_alpha   90.00
_cell.angle_beta   90.00
_cell.angle_gamma   90.00
#
_symmetry.space_group_name_H-M   'P 1'
#
loop_
_entity.id
_entity.type
_entity.pdbx_description
1 polymer ?
#
loop_
_entity_poly.entity_id
_entity_poly.type
_entity_poly.pdbx_seq_one_letter_code
_entity_poly.pdbx_strand_id
1 'polypeptide(L)'
;MESVTEHSIVEGARYADEVTAQSPFDTVEMSWSEAAELMKERNNDYRKASTAYQKANEEQPVIQQLTQNVKGTVKVSVGDALKPQSLLKMLNEPVTQIPKQLASLSKIKDISHNAEADAWKHTAVSVDAEIKMRENKVKLQSLLRTGELIDNEIEKLAEAPPLPKDADPKVAQSVKKWEQNLKTERNKWLDQVRNFFNAEYGDVQFVKDSSSLPTYQNVDRPDLSKWERWCQLSRSKELVASLTKLHQKEKPALPGTSLVTNRISSMLKPGEDDSSLVRNDESVRNEARQLIQNWREMKEAQEKAEQLEAEEKSASFASLANVAKRQTIFNLRRQEIQHASVVWMMDEQCW
;
A
#
# COMPACT_ATOMS: atom_id res chain seq x y z
N MET A 1 7.10 22.35 -39.84
CA MET A 1 7.61 23.27 -38.81
C MET A 1 6.50 23.78 -37.90
N GLU A 2 5.25 23.89 -38.35
CA GLU A 2 4.10 24.33 -37.53
C GLU A 2 3.70 23.35 -36.40
N SER A 3 3.78 22.02 -36.59
CA SER A 3 3.36 21.08 -35.53
C SER A 3 4.33 20.97 -34.34
N VAL A 4 5.61 21.30 -34.54
CA VAL A 4 6.63 21.29 -33.47
C VAL A 4 6.49 22.53 -32.58
N THR A 5 6.04 23.64 -33.16
CA THR A 5 5.81 24.91 -32.45
C THR A 5 4.53 24.83 -31.62
N GLU A 6 3.44 24.28 -32.14
CA GLU A 6 2.22 24.01 -31.35
C GLU A 6 2.48 23.05 -30.18
N HIS A 7 3.20 21.95 -30.40
CA HIS A 7 3.53 21.01 -29.32
C HIS A 7 4.37 21.68 -28.22
N SER A 8 5.34 22.51 -28.59
CA SER A 8 6.16 23.25 -27.62
C SER A 8 5.38 24.32 -26.85
N ILE A 9 4.36 24.94 -27.46
CA ILE A 9 3.49 25.91 -26.79
C ILE A 9 2.54 25.20 -25.82
N VAL A 10 1.99 24.05 -26.20
CA VAL A 10 1.13 23.23 -25.34
C VAL A 10 1.92 22.66 -24.15
N GLU A 11 3.12 22.13 -24.39
CA GLU A 11 4.02 21.67 -23.31
C GLU A 11 4.46 22.84 -22.41
N GLY A 12 4.74 24.02 -22.98
CA GLY A 12 5.09 25.23 -22.23
C GLY A 12 3.94 25.75 -21.36
N ALA A 13 2.71 25.75 -21.87
CA ALA A 13 1.52 26.10 -21.09
C ALA A 13 1.27 25.08 -19.98
N ARG A 14 1.39 23.77 -20.25
CA ARG A 14 1.25 22.73 -19.23
C ARG A 14 2.31 22.87 -18.14
N TYR A 15 3.55 23.21 -18.49
CA TYR A 15 4.61 23.45 -17.53
C TYR A 15 4.37 24.72 -16.70
N ALA A 16 3.86 25.79 -17.31
CA ALA A 16 3.50 27.01 -16.60
C ALA A 16 2.32 26.79 -15.64
N ASP A 17 1.29 26.04 -16.06
CA ASP A 17 0.18 25.64 -15.20
C ASP A 17 0.65 24.72 -14.08
N GLU A 18 1.59 23.80 -14.35
CA GLU A 18 2.20 22.92 -13.36
C GLU A 18 3.04 23.70 -12.32
N VAL A 19 3.79 24.72 -12.74
CA VAL A 19 4.54 25.61 -11.86
C VAL A 19 3.60 26.50 -11.03
N THR A 20 2.51 26.98 -11.64
CA THR A 20 1.50 27.80 -10.95
C THR A 20 0.72 26.97 -9.93
N ALA A 21 0.38 25.73 -10.25
CA ALA A 21 -0.24 24.78 -9.33
C ALA A 21 0.72 24.29 -8.23
N GLN A 22 2.02 24.58 -8.36
CA GLN A 22 3.06 24.34 -7.36
C GLN A 22 3.54 25.66 -6.74
N SER A 23 2.74 26.73 -6.84
CA SER A 23 3.15 28.08 -6.47
C SER A 23 3.74 28.09 -5.04
N PRO A 24 5.01 28.50 -4.88
CA PRO A 24 5.59 28.73 -3.55
C PRO A 24 5.02 29.99 -2.89
N PHE A 25 4.10 30.69 -3.55
CA PHE A 25 3.59 31.99 -3.14
C PHE A 25 2.14 31.96 -2.68
N ASP A 26 1.37 30.93 -3.05
CA ASP A 26 -0.06 30.82 -2.75
C ASP A 26 -0.39 29.57 -1.92
N THR A 27 -1.46 29.66 -1.14
CA THR A 27 -2.02 28.51 -0.43
C THR A 27 -2.79 27.63 -1.42
N VAL A 28 -2.44 26.35 -1.48
CA VAL A 28 -3.12 25.36 -2.31
C VAL A 28 -4.19 24.65 -1.48
N GLU A 29 -5.45 24.81 -1.87
CA GLU A 29 -6.55 24.03 -1.32
C GLU A 29 -6.76 22.78 -2.19
N MET A 30 -6.81 21.60 -1.57
CA MET A 30 -7.05 20.34 -2.31
C MET A 30 -7.84 19.34 -1.47
N SER A 31 -8.75 18.62 -2.10
CA SER A 31 -9.52 17.57 -1.42
C SER A 31 -8.66 16.33 -1.13
N TRP A 32 -9.12 15.46 -0.23
CA TRP A 32 -8.41 14.20 0.07
C TRP A 32 -8.37 13.25 -1.14
N SER A 33 -9.44 13.20 -1.93
CA SER A 33 -9.46 12.42 -3.17
C SER A 33 -8.57 13.04 -4.25
N GLU A 34 -8.53 14.36 -4.40
CA GLU A 34 -7.60 15.05 -5.31
C GLU A 34 -6.15 14.77 -4.93
N ALA A 35 -5.81 14.82 -3.64
CA ALA A 35 -4.48 14.47 -3.13
C ALA A 35 -4.11 13.01 -3.44
N ALA A 36 -5.10 12.09 -3.41
CA ALA A 36 -4.90 10.69 -3.74
C ALA A 36 -4.63 10.47 -5.24
N GLU A 37 -5.31 11.20 -6.13
CA GLU A 37 -5.00 11.19 -7.56
C GLU A 37 -3.65 11.82 -7.85
N LEU A 38 -3.36 12.97 -7.23
CA LEU A 38 -2.09 13.67 -7.40
C LEU A 38 -0.89 12.81 -6.95
N MET A 39 -1.06 11.98 -5.92
CA MET A 39 -0.04 11.01 -5.51
C MET A 39 0.29 10.05 -6.66
N LYS A 40 -0.69 9.59 -7.43
CA LYS A 40 -0.45 8.67 -8.56
C LYS A 40 0.38 9.31 -9.65
N GLU A 41 0.35 10.63 -9.77
CA GLU A 41 1.07 11.39 -10.79
C GLU A 41 2.45 11.88 -10.33
N ARG A 42 2.56 12.30 -9.07
CA ARG A 42 3.75 13.01 -8.58
C ARG A 42 4.62 12.21 -7.62
N ASN A 43 4.05 11.29 -6.86
CA ASN A 43 4.85 10.47 -5.94
C ASN A 43 5.64 9.41 -6.73
N ASN A 44 6.96 9.60 -6.84
CA ASN A 44 7.84 8.75 -7.62
C ASN A 44 7.85 7.29 -7.12
N ASP A 45 7.79 7.08 -5.80
CA ASP A 45 7.79 5.75 -5.21
C ASP A 45 6.49 5.00 -5.54
N TYR A 46 5.34 5.67 -5.42
CA TYR A 46 4.05 5.12 -5.82
C TYR A 46 4.02 4.78 -7.30
N ARG A 47 4.51 5.68 -8.17
CA ARG A 47 4.55 5.47 -9.63
C ARG A 47 5.42 4.29 -10.03
N LYS A 48 6.63 4.19 -9.47
CA LYS A 48 7.53 3.06 -9.70
C LYS A 48 6.88 1.75 -9.27
N ALA A 49 6.26 1.74 -8.10
CA ALA A 49 5.54 0.57 -7.59
C ALA A 49 4.35 0.21 -8.51
N SER A 50 3.48 1.16 -8.85
CA SER A 50 2.34 0.93 -9.74
C SER A 50 2.76 0.41 -11.11
N THR A 51 3.83 0.95 -11.68
CA THR A 51 4.40 0.46 -12.95
C THR A 51 4.93 -0.97 -12.81
N ALA A 52 5.63 -1.28 -11.72
CA ALA A 52 6.14 -2.62 -11.45
C ALA A 52 4.99 -3.63 -11.26
N TYR A 53 3.92 -3.24 -10.56
CA TYR A 53 2.71 -4.03 -10.37
C TYR A 53 2.03 -4.35 -11.71
N GLN A 54 1.82 -3.33 -12.55
CA GLN A 54 1.22 -3.49 -13.88
C GLN A 54 2.05 -4.42 -14.76
N LYS A 55 3.37 -4.18 -14.87
CA LYS A 55 4.26 -5.05 -15.65
C LYS A 55 4.25 -6.50 -15.16
N ALA A 56 4.27 -6.70 -13.84
CA ALA A 56 4.24 -8.03 -13.25
C ALA A 56 2.92 -8.78 -13.52
N ASN A 57 1.80 -8.07 -13.70
CA ASN A 57 0.49 -8.67 -13.96
C ASN A 57 0.13 -8.76 -15.46
N GLU A 58 0.67 -7.87 -16.31
CA GLU A 58 0.48 -7.90 -17.77
C GLU A 58 1.34 -8.97 -18.45
N GLU A 59 2.54 -9.21 -17.94
CA GLU A 59 3.36 -10.33 -18.35
C GLU A 59 2.72 -11.60 -17.78
N GLN A 60 1.99 -12.36 -18.60
CA GLN A 60 1.70 -13.78 -18.35
C GLN A 60 2.84 -14.63 -18.96
N PRO A 61 3.98 -14.78 -18.27
CA PRO A 61 5.21 -15.36 -18.82
C PRO A 61 5.05 -16.83 -19.19
N VAL A 62 4.19 -17.58 -18.48
CA VAL A 62 4.02 -19.02 -18.71
C VAL A 62 3.57 -19.30 -20.15
N ILE A 63 2.59 -18.53 -20.67
CA ILE A 63 2.07 -18.74 -22.02
C ILE A 63 3.06 -18.22 -23.07
N GLN A 64 3.69 -17.07 -22.85
CA GLN A 64 4.64 -16.49 -23.81
C GLN A 64 5.95 -17.30 -23.90
N GLN A 65 6.51 -17.73 -22.78
CA GLN A 65 7.74 -18.53 -22.74
C GLN A 65 7.52 -19.95 -23.24
N LEU A 66 6.37 -20.57 -22.92
CA LEU A 66 5.99 -21.86 -23.51
C LEU A 66 5.83 -21.72 -25.03
N THR A 67 5.18 -20.66 -25.50
CA THR A 67 4.98 -20.40 -26.94
C THR A 67 6.30 -20.15 -27.69
N GLN A 68 7.20 -19.32 -27.15
CA GLN A 68 8.48 -19.00 -27.78
C GLN A 68 9.44 -20.19 -27.82
N ASN A 69 9.52 -20.98 -26.74
CA ASN A 69 10.45 -22.10 -26.65
C ASN A 69 9.93 -23.36 -27.38
N VAL A 70 8.61 -23.61 -27.40
CA VAL A 70 8.03 -24.66 -28.24
C VAL A 70 8.24 -24.32 -29.72
N LYS A 71 8.11 -23.05 -30.12
CA LYS A 71 8.43 -22.57 -31.49
C LYS A 71 9.91 -22.78 -31.87
N GLY A 72 10.83 -22.72 -30.91
CA GLY A 72 12.25 -23.03 -31.10
C GLY A 72 12.60 -24.53 -31.07
N THR A 73 11.76 -25.35 -30.44
CA THR A 73 11.99 -26.79 -30.25
C THR A 73 11.41 -27.65 -31.38
N VAL A 74 10.39 -27.14 -32.09
CA VAL A 74 9.80 -27.80 -33.25
C VAL A 74 10.52 -27.33 -34.53
N LYS A 75 11.51 -28.11 -34.99
CA LYS A 75 12.03 -27.95 -36.36
C LYS A 75 10.99 -28.51 -37.35
N VAL A 76 10.32 -27.59 -38.04
CA VAL A 76 9.53 -27.76 -39.28
C VAL A 76 8.03 -28.06 -39.11
N SER A 77 7.24 -27.07 -39.53
CA SER A 77 5.84 -27.06 -40.02
C SER A 77 4.78 -27.94 -39.34
N VAL A 78 4.22 -27.47 -38.21
CA VAL A 78 2.83 -27.79 -37.83
C VAL A 78 2.18 -26.56 -37.20
N GLY A 79 1.62 -25.67 -38.05
CA GLY A 79 0.97 -24.43 -37.60
C GLY A 79 -0.31 -24.63 -36.77
N ASP A 80 -0.93 -25.81 -36.86
CA ASP A 80 -2.19 -26.10 -36.15
C ASP A 80 -2.00 -26.71 -34.75
N ALA A 81 -0.85 -27.32 -34.46
CA ALA A 81 -0.54 -27.92 -33.15
C ALA A 81 -0.16 -26.88 -32.08
N LEU A 82 0.16 -25.65 -32.51
CA LEU A 82 0.63 -24.55 -31.65
C LEU A 82 -0.45 -23.51 -31.35
N LYS A 83 -1.70 -23.73 -31.79
CA LYS A 83 -2.82 -22.87 -31.43
C LYS A 83 -3.14 -23.06 -29.93
N PRO A 84 -3.48 -21.99 -29.18
CA PRO A 84 -3.77 -22.08 -27.74
C PRO A 84 -4.82 -23.14 -27.39
N GLN A 85 -5.84 -23.29 -28.23
CA GLN A 85 -6.91 -24.30 -28.08
C GLN A 85 -6.40 -25.73 -28.33
N SER A 86 -5.44 -25.92 -29.24
CA SER A 86 -4.78 -27.21 -29.48
C SER A 86 -3.84 -27.59 -28.34
N LEU A 87 -3.12 -26.61 -27.76
CA LEU A 87 -2.27 -26.78 -26.58
C LEU A 87 -3.11 -27.14 -25.33
N LEU A 88 -4.25 -26.47 -25.14
CA LEU A 88 -5.22 -26.79 -24.09
C LEU A 88 -5.79 -28.21 -24.24
N LYS A 89 -6.08 -28.64 -25.47
CA LYS A 89 -6.51 -30.02 -25.74
C LYS A 89 -5.41 -31.05 -25.43
N MET A 90 -4.17 -30.73 -25.78
CA MET A 90 -2.99 -31.57 -25.49
C MET A 90 -2.69 -31.67 -23.99
N LEU A 91 -2.98 -30.61 -23.23
CA LEU A 91 -2.86 -30.59 -21.76
C LEU A 91 -3.97 -31.39 -21.07
N ASN A 92 -5.19 -31.42 -21.64
CA ASN A 92 -6.32 -32.17 -21.10
C ASN A 92 -6.32 -33.66 -21.50
N GLU A 93 -5.64 -34.05 -22.58
CA GLU A 93 -5.48 -35.44 -23.04
C GLU A 93 -3.99 -35.79 -23.26
N PRO A 94 -3.20 -35.99 -22.19
CA PRO A 94 -1.74 -35.98 -22.29
C PRO A 94 -1.14 -37.25 -22.91
N VAL A 95 -1.89 -38.34 -23.01
CA VAL A 95 -1.29 -39.69 -23.18
C VAL A 95 -1.38 -40.22 -24.61
N THR A 96 -2.32 -39.75 -25.43
CA THR A 96 -2.60 -40.36 -26.75
C THR A 96 -2.00 -39.61 -27.93
N GLN A 97 -1.50 -38.38 -27.76
CA GLN A 97 -1.04 -37.53 -28.87
C GLN A 97 0.36 -36.92 -28.72
N ILE A 98 1.18 -37.30 -27.74
CA ILE A 98 2.55 -36.80 -27.66
C ILE A 98 3.35 -37.37 -28.87
N PRO A 99 3.77 -36.54 -29.85
CA PRO A 99 4.51 -37.04 -30.99
C PRO A 99 5.86 -37.57 -30.52
N LYS A 100 6.28 -38.71 -31.05
CA LYS A 100 7.63 -39.31 -30.84
C LYS A 100 8.81 -38.38 -31.25
N GLN A 101 8.52 -37.16 -31.72
CA GLN A 101 9.48 -36.14 -32.12
C GLN A 101 9.87 -35.16 -30.99
N LEU A 102 9.31 -35.26 -29.78
CA LEU A 102 9.81 -34.49 -28.63
C LEU A 102 11.10 -35.13 -28.08
N ALA A 103 12.22 -34.82 -28.74
CA ALA A 103 13.55 -35.33 -28.41
C ALA A 103 14.10 -34.90 -27.04
N SER A 104 13.33 -34.24 -26.16
CA SER A 104 13.82 -33.88 -24.83
C SER A 104 12.69 -33.54 -23.86
N LEU A 105 12.12 -34.56 -23.21
CA LEU A 105 11.30 -34.38 -22.01
C LEU A 105 12.07 -33.60 -20.91
N SER A 106 13.40 -33.66 -20.90
CA SER A 106 14.26 -32.84 -20.04
C SER A 106 14.13 -31.34 -20.34
N LYS A 107 14.13 -30.91 -21.60
CA LYS A 107 13.94 -29.48 -21.94
C LYS A 107 12.54 -29.00 -21.63
N ILE A 108 11.52 -29.84 -21.78
CA ILE A 108 10.14 -29.48 -21.40
C ILE A 108 10.04 -29.32 -19.87
N LYS A 109 10.72 -30.17 -19.10
CA LYS A 109 10.85 -30.03 -17.64
C LYS A 109 11.63 -28.76 -17.25
N ASP A 110 12.74 -28.47 -17.93
CA ASP A 110 13.51 -27.24 -17.70
C ASP A 110 12.68 -25.99 -18.06
N ILE A 111 11.87 -26.05 -19.12
CA ILE A 111 10.92 -25.00 -19.50
C ILE A 111 9.82 -24.84 -18.46
N SER A 112 9.21 -25.93 -17.99
CA SER A 112 8.19 -25.90 -16.94
C SER A 112 8.76 -25.34 -15.63
N HIS A 113 9.96 -25.76 -15.26
CA HIS A 113 10.66 -25.27 -14.08
C HIS A 113 11.00 -23.79 -14.20
N ASN A 114 11.50 -23.33 -15.35
CA ASN A 114 11.79 -21.91 -15.59
C ASN A 114 10.51 -21.07 -15.62
N ALA A 115 9.44 -21.57 -16.24
CA ALA A 115 8.15 -20.89 -16.26
C ALA A 115 7.54 -20.76 -14.85
N GLU A 116 7.70 -21.79 -14.02
CA GLU A 116 7.29 -21.77 -12.62
C GLU A 116 8.14 -20.79 -11.79
N ALA A 117 9.47 -20.84 -11.93
CA ALA A 117 10.40 -19.89 -11.28
C ALA A 117 10.10 -18.43 -11.64
N ASP A 118 9.83 -18.17 -12.93
CA ASP A 118 9.49 -16.84 -13.41
C ASP A 118 8.11 -16.42 -12.89
N ALA A 119 7.10 -17.29 -12.89
CA ALA A 119 5.79 -16.98 -12.30
C ALA A 119 5.88 -16.60 -10.81
N TRP A 120 6.72 -17.29 -10.02
CA TRP A 120 6.99 -16.91 -8.63
C TRP A 120 7.68 -15.55 -8.53
N LYS A 121 8.65 -15.27 -9.41
CA LYS A 121 9.35 -13.98 -9.46
C LYS A 121 8.41 -12.83 -9.81
N HIS A 122 7.51 -13.00 -10.78
CA HIS A 122 6.52 -11.99 -11.13
C HIS A 122 5.52 -11.77 -9.99
N THR A 123 5.04 -12.85 -9.36
CA THR A 123 4.18 -12.76 -8.17
C THR A 123 4.89 -12.02 -7.03
N ALA A 124 6.19 -12.26 -6.81
CA ALA A 124 6.98 -11.55 -5.81
C ALA A 124 7.04 -10.04 -6.09
N VAL A 125 7.33 -9.67 -7.34
CA VAL A 125 7.39 -8.27 -7.78
C VAL A 125 6.03 -7.59 -7.64
N SER A 126 4.95 -8.29 -8.01
CA SER A 126 3.57 -7.79 -7.88
C SER A 126 3.22 -7.53 -6.41
N VAL A 127 3.45 -8.50 -5.52
CA VAL A 127 3.19 -8.35 -4.08
C VAL A 127 4.05 -7.25 -3.45
N ASP A 128 5.34 -7.17 -3.77
CA ASP A 128 6.22 -6.11 -3.26
C ASP A 128 5.78 -4.72 -3.75
N ALA A 129 5.38 -4.62 -5.01
CA ALA A 129 4.85 -3.40 -5.59
C ALA A 129 3.54 -2.98 -4.92
N GLU A 130 2.62 -3.91 -4.67
CA GLU A 130 1.37 -3.63 -3.99
C GLU A 130 1.60 -3.14 -2.55
N ILE A 131 2.54 -3.77 -1.81
CA ILE A 131 2.94 -3.31 -0.48
C ILE A 131 3.43 -1.85 -0.56
N LYS A 132 4.28 -1.52 -1.54
CA LYS A 132 4.78 -0.15 -1.73
C LYS A 132 3.69 0.85 -2.11
N MET A 133 2.70 0.44 -2.89
CA MET A 133 1.55 1.28 -3.20
C MET A 133 0.72 1.55 -1.93
N ARG A 134 0.43 0.52 -1.11
CA ARG A 134 -0.30 0.67 0.15
C ARG A 134 0.47 1.51 1.16
N GLU A 135 1.79 1.32 1.31
CA GLU A 135 2.65 2.15 2.16
C GLU A 135 2.52 3.64 1.81
N ASN A 136 2.54 4.00 0.53
CA ASN A 136 2.40 5.39 0.10
C ASN A 136 0.98 5.93 0.31
N LYS A 137 -0.07 5.13 0.07
CA LYS A 137 -1.45 5.52 0.40
C LYS A 137 -1.63 5.76 1.91
N VAL A 138 -1.07 4.90 2.76
CA VAL A 138 -1.09 5.06 4.22
C VAL A 138 -0.31 6.31 4.65
N LYS A 139 0.88 6.55 4.08
CA LYS A 139 1.64 7.78 4.34
C LYS A 139 0.82 9.03 3.99
N LEU A 140 0.16 9.06 2.83
CA LEU A 140 -0.72 10.16 2.45
C LEU A 140 -1.83 10.35 3.49
N GLN A 141 -2.54 9.29 3.86
CA GLN A 141 -3.64 9.39 4.83
C GLN A 141 -3.18 9.87 6.21
N SER A 142 -1.98 9.46 6.65
CA SER A 142 -1.36 10.00 7.86
C SER A 142 -1.05 11.49 7.73
N LEU A 143 -0.55 11.95 6.58
CA LEU A 143 -0.31 13.38 6.32
C LEU A 143 -1.61 14.18 6.34
N LEU A 144 -2.64 13.72 5.63
CA LEU A 144 -3.95 14.38 5.57
C LEU A 144 -4.54 14.58 6.97
N ARG A 145 -4.57 13.51 7.78
CA ARG A 145 -5.09 13.54 9.15
C ARG A 145 -4.24 14.35 10.12
N THR A 146 -2.91 14.33 9.95
CA THR A 146 -2.01 15.14 10.78
C THR A 146 -2.20 16.62 10.47
N GLY A 147 -2.39 16.99 9.20
CA GLY A 147 -2.72 18.35 8.79
C GLY A 147 -4.03 18.82 9.41
N GLU A 148 -5.11 18.04 9.24
CA GLU A 148 -6.42 18.29 9.86
C GLU A 148 -6.29 18.49 11.38
N LEU A 149 -5.52 17.64 12.08
CA LEU A 149 -5.30 17.76 13.52
C LEU A 149 -4.59 19.06 13.92
N ILE A 150 -3.55 19.47 13.19
CA ILE A 150 -2.79 20.69 13.48
C ILE A 150 -3.65 21.92 13.20
N ASP A 151 -4.31 21.96 12.04
CA ASP A 151 -5.11 23.09 11.59
C ASP A 151 -6.30 23.33 12.55
N ASN A 152 -7.01 22.27 12.94
CA ASN A 152 -8.08 22.35 13.95
C ASN A 152 -7.60 22.92 15.29
N GLU A 153 -6.36 22.65 15.69
CA GLU A 153 -5.83 23.13 16.96
C GLU A 153 -5.31 24.57 16.91
N ILE A 154 -4.82 24.99 15.74
CA ILE A 154 -4.53 26.39 15.45
C ILE A 154 -5.84 27.20 15.44
N GLU A 155 -6.90 26.68 14.80
CA GLU A 155 -8.22 27.32 14.78
C GLU A 155 -8.80 27.46 16.19
N LYS A 156 -8.78 26.39 17.00
CA LYS A 156 -9.23 26.45 18.41
C LYS A 156 -8.46 27.47 19.24
N LEU A 157 -7.16 27.64 19.01
CA LEU A 157 -6.36 28.68 19.68
C LEU A 157 -6.76 30.09 19.22
N ALA A 158 -7.08 30.26 17.93
CA ALA A 158 -7.48 31.54 17.36
C ALA A 158 -8.89 31.97 17.82
N GLU A 159 -9.82 31.03 17.92
CA GLU A 159 -11.20 31.25 18.35
C GLU A 159 -11.36 31.35 19.88
N ALA A 160 -10.33 30.96 20.64
CA ALA A 160 -10.38 30.96 22.08
C ALA A 160 -10.64 32.37 22.65
N PRO A 161 -11.45 32.49 23.72
CA PRO A 161 -11.63 33.75 24.41
C PRO A 161 -10.28 34.33 24.89
N PRO A 162 -10.10 35.66 24.84
CA PRO A 162 -8.88 36.29 25.32
C PRO A 162 -8.66 35.97 26.80
N LEU A 163 -7.39 35.86 27.18
CA LEU A 163 -7.02 35.62 28.58
C LEU A 163 -7.58 36.73 29.49
N PRO A 164 -8.08 36.37 30.69
CA PRO A 164 -8.46 37.36 31.70
C PRO A 164 -7.33 38.36 31.97
N LYS A 165 -7.67 39.62 32.29
CA LYS A 165 -6.67 40.69 32.54
C LYS A 165 -5.77 40.40 33.75
N ASP A 166 -6.24 39.56 34.66
CA ASP A 166 -5.60 39.07 35.88
C ASP A 166 -5.02 37.65 35.72
N ALA A 167 -4.98 37.10 34.51
CA ALA A 167 -4.43 35.78 34.26
C ALA A 167 -2.94 35.70 34.68
N ASP A 168 -2.56 34.58 35.28
CA ASP A 168 -1.18 34.30 35.67
C ASP A 168 -0.26 34.42 34.43
N PRO A 169 0.83 35.21 34.47
CA PRO A 169 1.80 35.31 33.40
C PRO A 169 2.31 33.97 32.86
N LYS A 170 2.33 32.92 33.71
CA LYS A 170 2.69 31.56 33.32
C LYS A 170 1.70 30.95 32.32
N VAL A 171 0.40 31.27 32.43
CA VAL A 171 -0.63 30.81 31.47
C VAL A 171 -0.36 31.44 30.11
N ALA A 172 -0.16 32.76 30.05
CA ALA A 172 0.17 33.46 28.81
C ALA A 172 1.45 32.92 28.14
N GLN A 173 2.48 32.63 28.93
CA GLN A 173 3.70 31.99 28.44
C GLN A 173 3.45 30.57 27.89
N SER A 174 2.61 29.78 28.57
CA SER A 174 2.28 28.42 28.15
C SER A 174 1.49 28.41 26.83
N VAL A 175 0.50 29.30 26.68
CA VAL A 175 -0.26 29.48 25.43
C VAL A 175 0.65 29.88 24.28
N LYS A 176 1.53 30.88 24.49
CA LYS A 176 2.48 31.32 23.47
C LYS A 176 3.45 30.20 23.07
N LYS A 177 3.93 29.42 24.04
CA LYS A 177 4.79 28.25 23.77
C LYS A 177 4.04 27.19 22.97
N TRP A 178 2.77 26.97 23.27
CA TRP A 178 1.93 26.02 22.53
C TRP A 178 1.69 26.47 21.09
N GLU A 179 1.36 27.74 20.88
CA GLU A 179 1.21 28.34 19.55
C GLU A 179 2.50 28.19 18.71
N GLN A 180 3.67 28.47 19.30
CA GLN A 180 4.96 28.28 18.64
C GLN A 180 5.23 26.81 18.29
N ASN A 181 4.84 25.88 19.15
CA ASN A 181 4.98 24.46 18.88
C ASN A 181 4.10 24.01 17.71
N LEU A 182 2.84 24.46 17.65
CA LEU A 182 1.95 24.15 16.53
C LEU A 182 2.46 24.73 15.20
N LYS A 183 2.97 25.96 15.19
CA LYS A 183 3.63 26.54 14.00
C LYS A 183 4.83 25.69 13.54
N THR A 184 5.62 25.22 14.50
CA THR A 184 6.78 24.35 14.21
C THR A 184 6.34 23.00 13.64
N GLU A 185 5.34 22.36 14.23
CA GLU A 185 4.79 21.10 13.72
C GLU A 185 4.13 21.29 12.35
N ARG A 186 3.45 22.43 12.13
CA ARG A 186 2.85 22.76 10.83
C ARG A 186 3.88 22.93 9.73
N ASN A 187 4.99 23.59 10.01
CA ASN A 187 6.10 23.73 9.05
C ASN A 187 6.73 22.38 8.72
N LYS A 188 7.00 21.54 9.74
CA LYS A 188 7.51 20.18 9.52
C LYS A 188 6.56 19.33 8.68
N TRP A 189 5.26 19.45 8.97
CA TRP A 189 4.22 18.77 8.20
C TRP A 189 4.21 19.23 6.74
N LEU A 190 4.30 20.53 6.50
CA LEU A 190 4.33 21.09 5.14
C LEU A 190 5.56 20.60 4.37
N ASP A 191 6.73 20.54 5.01
CA ASP A 191 7.93 19.96 4.41
C ASP A 191 7.75 18.48 4.06
N GLN A 192 7.02 17.71 4.89
CA GLN A 192 6.69 16.32 4.54
C GLN A 192 5.74 16.23 3.35
N VAL A 193 4.74 17.12 3.25
CA VAL A 193 3.82 17.20 2.12
C VAL A 193 4.57 17.56 0.83
N ARG A 194 5.43 18.58 0.87
CA ARG A 194 6.32 18.98 -0.23
C ARG A 194 7.17 17.81 -0.72
N ASN A 195 7.83 17.11 0.21
CA ASN A 195 8.64 15.94 -0.13
C ASN A 195 7.79 14.78 -0.69
N PHE A 196 6.58 14.56 -0.15
CA PHE A 196 5.71 13.48 -0.58
C PHE A 196 5.19 13.67 -2.02
N PHE A 197 4.86 14.91 -2.39
CA PHE A 197 4.39 15.27 -3.73
C PHE A 197 5.51 15.75 -4.65
N ASN A 198 6.76 15.87 -4.17
CA ASN A 198 7.86 16.51 -4.89
C ASN A 198 7.44 17.87 -5.48
N ALA A 199 6.93 18.74 -4.60
CA ALA A 199 6.37 20.05 -4.96
C ALA A 199 6.83 21.13 -3.98
N GLU A 200 6.88 22.38 -4.42
CA GLU A 200 7.35 23.53 -3.64
C GLU A 200 6.18 24.41 -3.14
N TYR A 201 5.10 23.79 -2.67
CA TYR A 201 3.90 24.53 -2.23
C TYR A 201 4.21 25.63 -1.21
N GLY A 202 3.64 26.83 -1.37
CA GLY A 202 3.75 27.91 -0.39
C GLY A 202 3.12 27.51 0.94
N ASP A 203 1.86 27.08 0.88
CA ASP A 203 1.12 26.40 1.95
C ASP A 203 0.08 25.43 1.33
N VAL A 204 -0.47 24.53 2.13
CA VAL A 204 -1.47 23.55 1.68
C VAL A 204 -2.59 23.42 2.70
N GLN A 205 -3.84 23.43 2.26
CA GLN A 205 -5.01 23.11 3.07
C GLN A 205 -5.73 21.90 2.46
N PHE A 206 -5.87 20.82 3.24
CA PHE A 206 -6.57 19.63 2.78
C PHE A 206 -8.02 19.63 3.22
N VAL A 207 -8.94 19.47 2.27
CA VAL A 207 -10.37 19.40 2.55
C VAL A 207 -10.81 17.94 2.59
N LYS A 208 -11.36 17.54 3.72
CA LYS A 208 -11.81 16.16 3.95
C LYS A 208 -13.06 15.86 3.13
N ASP A 209 -13.01 14.78 2.37
CA ASP A 209 -14.14 14.22 1.64
C ASP A 209 -14.36 12.74 2.02
N SER A 210 -15.21 12.02 1.28
CA SER A 210 -15.55 10.63 1.57
C SER A 210 -14.41 9.63 1.32
N SER A 211 -13.24 10.04 0.82
CA SER A 211 -12.12 9.14 0.50
C SER A 211 -11.21 8.83 1.71
N SER A 212 -11.64 9.20 2.92
CA SER A 212 -10.88 8.93 4.14
C SER A 212 -10.83 7.44 4.47
N LEU A 213 -9.66 6.93 4.86
CA LEU A 213 -9.57 5.60 5.49
C LEU A 213 -10.31 5.57 6.82
N PRO A 214 -10.81 4.42 7.28
CA PRO A 214 -11.60 4.33 8.52
C PRO A 214 -10.83 4.79 9.76
N THR A 215 -11.50 5.51 10.66
CA THR A 215 -10.95 5.89 11.99
C THR A 215 -11.03 4.77 13.02
N TYR A 216 -11.85 3.74 12.75
CA TYR A 216 -12.17 2.65 13.70
C TYR A 216 -12.77 3.10 15.04
N GLN A 217 -13.18 4.37 15.17
CA GLN A 217 -13.82 4.89 16.38
C GLN A 217 -15.09 4.10 16.72
N ASN A 218 -15.90 3.80 15.70
CA ASN A 218 -17.15 3.03 15.82
C ASN A 218 -16.97 1.51 15.87
N VAL A 219 -15.72 1.02 16.01
CA VAL A 219 -15.42 -0.42 16.06
C VAL A 219 -14.87 -0.76 17.43
N ASP A 220 -15.71 -1.37 18.27
CA ASP A 220 -15.32 -1.78 19.63
C ASP A 220 -14.43 -3.02 19.61
N ARG A 221 -14.80 -4.02 18.80
CA ARG A 221 -14.08 -5.30 18.69
C ARG A 221 -14.01 -5.74 17.23
N PRO A 222 -12.83 -5.65 16.59
CA PRO A 222 -12.65 -6.21 15.27
C PRO A 222 -12.66 -7.73 15.39
N ASP A 223 -13.27 -8.39 14.42
CA ASP A 223 -13.18 -9.85 14.32
C ASP A 223 -11.79 -10.21 13.77
N LEU A 224 -10.83 -10.38 14.66
CA LEU A 224 -9.46 -10.78 14.34
C LEU A 224 -9.37 -12.26 13.91
N SER A 225 -10.46 -13.04 14.03
CA SER A 225 -10.50 -14.41 13.53
C SER A 225 -10.65 -14.48 12.00
N LYS A 226 -11.09 -13.38 11.37
CA LYS A 226 -11.14 -13.23 9.90
C LYS A 226 -9.75 -13.01 9.34
N TRP A 227 -8.91 -14.03 9.37
CA TRP A 227 -7.52 -13.99 8.92
C TRP A 227 -7.34 -13.59 7.45
N GLU A 228 -8.36 -13.77 6.61
CA GLU A 228 -8.39 -13.30 5.22
C GLU A 228 -8.45 -11.78 5.13
N ARG A 229 -9.05 -11.12 6.11
CA ARG A 229 -9.08 -9.66 6.21
C ARG A 229 -7.76 -9.10 6.73
N TRP A 230 -7.01 -9.85 7.53
CA TRP A 230 -5.88 -9.31 8.27
C TRP A 230 -4.56 -9.91 7.79
N CYS A 231 -3.64 -9.05 7.35
CA CYS A 231 -2.28 -9.41 6.96
C CYS A 231 -2.21 -10.36 5.75
N GLN A 232 -3.22 -10.38 4.88
CA GLN A 232 -3.21 -11.26 3.71
C GLN A 232 -2.02 -10.91 2.80
N LEU A 233 -1.79 -9.61 2.55
CA LEU A 233 -0.72 -9.18 1.67
C LEU A 233 0.68 -9.51 2.22
N SER A 234 0.95 -9.28 3.50
CA SER A 234 2.25 -9.64 4.12
C SER A 234 2.49 -11.14 4.10
N ARG A 235 1.46 -11.94 4.38
CA ARG A 235 1.55 -13.40 4.32
C ARG A 235 1.77 -13.90 2.90
N SER A 236 1.17 -13.25 1.91
CA SER A 236 1.38 -13.58 0.50
C SER A 236 2.85 -13.38 0.10
N LYS A 237 3.51 -12.31 0.57
CA LYS A 237 4.95 -12.08 0.39
C LYS A 237 5.79 -13.19 1.01
N GLU A 238 5.50 -13.57 2.25
CA GLU A 238 6.21 -14.66 2.92
C GLU A 238 6.00 -16.01 2.25
N LEU A 239 4.82 -16.23 1.66
CA LEU A 239 4.50 -17.42 0.87
C LEU A 239 5.34 -17.49 -0.37
N VAL A 240 5.35 -16.42 -1.16
CA VAL A 240 6.18 -16.34 -2.36
C VAL A 240 7.66 -16.53 -2.04
N ALA A 241 8.17 -15.91 -0.97
CA ALA A 241 9.56 -16.07 -0.54
C ALA A 241 9.89 -17.51 -0.12
N SER A 242 8.99 -18.17 0.62
CA SER A 242 9.16 -19.56 1.03
C SER A 242 9.11 -20.52 -0.15
N LEU A 243 8.15 -20.34 -1.07
CA LEU A 243 8.00 -21.15 -2.27
C LEU A 243 9.20 -20.98 -3.21
N THR A 244 9.71 -19.75 -3.36
CA THR A 244 10.95 -19.49 -4.11
C THR A 244 12.16 -20.24 -3.53
N LYS A 245 12.30 -20.24 -2.20
CA LYS A 245 13.38 -20.98 -1.52
C LYS A 245 13.23 -22.49 -1.65
N LEU A 246 12.01 -23.02 -1.54
CA LEU A 246 11.74 -24.45 -1.73
C LEU A 246 12.06 -24.87 -3.16
N HIS A 247 11.62 -24.10 -4.16
CA HIS A 247 11.93 -24.33 -5.56
C HIS A 247 13.44 -24.35 -5.85
N GLN A 248 14.22 -23.44 -5.24
CA GLN A 248 15.68 -23.45 -5.34
C GLN A 248 16.34 -24.70 -4.72
N LYS A 249 15.77 -25.24 -3.64
CA LYS A 249 16.27 -26.45 -2.95
C LYS A 249 15.85 -27.73 -3.65
N GLU A 250 14.64 -27.77 -4.19
CA GLU A 250 14.06 -28.90 -4.93
C GLU A 250 14.37 -28.85 -6.43
N LYS A 251 15.49 -28.22 -6.83
CA LYS A 251 15.96 -28.27 -8.22
C LYS A 251 15.89 -29.73 -8.67
N PRO A 252 15.03 -30.08 -9.63
CA PRO A 252 14.52 -31.43 -9.66
C PRO A 252 15.63 -32.33 -10.17
N ALA A 253 16.27 -33.07 -9.24
CA ALA A 253 17.12 -34.20 -9.57
C ALA A 253 16.36 -35.07 -10.58
N LEU A 254 17.08 -35.73 -11.50
CA LEU A 254 16.45 -36.67 -12.41
C LEU A 254 16.02 -37.90 -11.59
N PRO A 255 14.71 -38.11 -11.34
CA PRO A 255 14.22 -39.47 -11.48
C PRO A 255 12.85 -39.55 -12.17
N GLY A 256 12.70 -40.60 -13.00
CA GLY A 256 11.47 -41.34 -13.27
C GLY A 256 10.22 -40.56 -13.69
N THR A 257 9.77 -40.83 -14.91
CA THR A 257 8.55 -40.33 -15.58
C THR A 257 7.23 -40.45 -14.80
N SER A 258 7.18 -41.08 -13.62
CA SER A 258 5.98 -41.22 -12.79
C SER A 258 5.63 -39.97 -11.98
N LEU A 259 6.62 -39.15 -11.59
CA LEU A 259 6.40 -37.94 -10.79
C LEU A 259 5.76 -36.79 -11.59
N VAL A 260 6.06 -36.72 -12.88
CA VAL A 260 5.54 -35.66 -13.78
C VAL A 260 4.05 -35.87 -14.07
N THR A 261 3.61 -37.11 -14.25
CA THR A 261 2.18 -37.42 -14.41
C THR A 261 1.38 -37.11 -13.16
N ASN A 262 1.91 -37.38 -11.96
CA ASN A 262 1.19 -37.11 -10.70
C ASN A 262 1.09 -35.61 -10.39
N ARG A 263 2.15 -34.82 -10.65
CA ARG A 263 2.13 -33.37 -10.37
C ARG A 263 1.32 -32.57 -11.41
N ILE A 264 1.30 -33.01 -12.66
CA ILE A 264 0.44 -32.41 -13.69
C ILE A 264 -1.03 -32.77 -13.46
N SER A 265 -1.33 -34.00 -13.02
CA SER A 265 -2.71 -34.38 -12.69
C SER A 265 -3.23 -33.75 -11.38
N SER A 266 -2.35 -33.40 -10.43
CA SER A 266 -2.72 -32.60 -9.25
C SER A 266 -2.91 -31.11 -9.58
N MET A 267 -2.18 -30.58 -10.57
CA MET A 267 -2.39 -29.21 -11.06
C MET A 267 -3.64 -29.07 -11.95
N LEU A 268 -4.06 -30.14 -12.63
CA LEU A 268 -5.24 -30.16 -13.50
C LEU A 268 -6.56 -30.50 -12.79
N LYS A 269 -6.50 -30.97 -11.53
CA LYS A 269 -7.68 -31.17 -10.69
C LYS A 269 -7.67 -30.11 -9.57
N PRO A 270 -8.53 -29.08 -9.63
CA PRO A 270 -8.75 -28.23 -8.46
C PRO A 270 -9.60 -29.01 -7.47
N GLY A 271 -8.95 -29.83 -6.63
CA GLY A 271 -9.62 -30.65 -5.64
C GLY A 271 -8.62 -31.47 -4.83
N GLU A 272 -8.51 -31.12 -3.55
CA GLU A 272 -7.95 -31.90 -2.45
C GLU A 272 -6.48 -32.31 -2.57
N ASP A 273 -5.59 -31.45 -2.07
CA ASP A 273 -4.60 -31.75 -1.02
C ASP A 273 -3.42 -30.75 -1.08
N ASP A 274 -3.61 -29.58 -0.47
CA ASP A 274 -2.54 -28.86 0.28
C ASP A 274 -3.12 -27.73 1.15
N SER A 275 -4.40 -27.80 1.51
CA SER A 275 -5.14 -26.73 2.20
C SER A 275 -4.91 -26.70 3.72
N SER A 276 -3.81 -27.28 4.22
CA SER A 276 -3.51 -27.28 5.66
C SER A 276 -2.06 -26.93 6.00
N LEU A 277 -1.40 -26.12 5.17
CA LEU A 277 -0.30 -25.27 5.66
C LEU A 277 -0.86 -24.17 6.57
N VAL A 278 -1.41 -24.57 7.72
CA VAL A 278 -1.63 -23.68 8.86
C VAL A 278 -0.23 -23.24 9.30
N ARG A 279 0.18 -22.05 8.84
CA ARG A 279 1.43 -21.40 9.25
C ARG A 279 1.34 -21.01 10.72
N ASN A 280 1.57 -21.96 11.61
CA ASN A 280 1.79 -21.69 13.04
C ASN A 280 3.24 -21.25 13.30
N ASP A 281 3.72 -20.33 12.46
CA ASP A 281 5.08 -19.82 12.50
C ASP A 281 5.15 -18.57 13.38
N GLU A 282 6.32 -18.31 13.96
CA GLU A 282 6.54 -17.13 14.84
C GLU A 282 6.24 -15.81 14.12
N SER A 283 6.38 -15.77 12.80
CA SER A 283 6.05 -14.59 11.99
C SER A 283 4.56 -14.24 12.08
N VAL A 284 3.68 -15.22 11.86
CA VAL A 284 2.21 -15.03 11.95
C VAL A 284 1.80 -14.62 13.36
N ARG A 285 2.46 -15.17 14.39
CA ARG A 285 2.25 -14.75 15.79
C ARG A 285 2.68 -13.31 16.03
N ASN A 286 3.79 -12.87 15.44
CA ASN A 286 4.28 -11.49 15.58
C ASN A 286 3.39 -10.49 14.84
N GLU A 287 2.92 -10.82 13.63
CA GLU A 287 1.93 -10.00 12.91
C GLU A 287 0.66 -9.82 13.75
N ALA A 288 0.11 -10.91 14.29
CA ALA A 288 -1.09 -10.86 15.12
C ALA A 288 -0.86 -10.06 16.41
N ARG A 289 0.28 -10.25 17.09
CA ARG A 289 0.65 -9.45 18.27
C ARG A 289 0.76 -7.96 17.92
N GLN A 290 1.37 -7.63 16.80
CA GLN A 290 1.52 -6.24 16.34
C GLN A 290 0.16 -5.61 16.04
N LEU A 291 -0.73 -6.32 15.33
CA LEU A 291 -2.09 -5.87 15.07
C LEU A 291 -2.86 -5.65 16.38
N ILE A 292 -2.84 -6.62 17.29
CA ILE A 292 -3.54 -6.53 18.59
C ILE A 292 -2.99 -5.36 19.41
N GLN A 293 -1.68 -5.19 19.45
CA GLN A 293 -1.04 -4.12 20.21
C GLN A 293 -1.44 -2.75 19.68
N ASN A 294 -1.27 -2.52 18.37
CA ASN A 294 -1.62 -1.24 17.75
C ASN A 294 -3.12 -0.97 17.83
N TRP A 295 -3.96 -2.00 17.70
CA TRP A 295 -5.40 -1.83 17.89
C TRP A 295 -5.74 -1.36 19.30
N ARG A 296 -5.17 -2.00 20.33
CA ARG A 296 -5.42 -1.62 21.74
C ARG A 296 -4.92 -0.22 22.05
N GLU A 297 -3.71 0.11 21.62
CA GLU A 297 -3.12 1.44 21.83
C GLU A 297 -3.93 2.52 21.09
N MET A 298 -4.41 2.24 19.88
CA MET A 298 -5.33 3.12 19.14
C MET A 298 -6.63 3.36 19.91
N LYS A 299 -7.28 2.29 20.40
CA LYS A 299 -8.54 2.42 21.17
C LYS A 299 -8.33 3.14 22.50
N GLU A 300 -7.24 2.86 23.20
CA GLU A 300 -6.89 3.56 24.45
C GLU A 300 -6.65 5.05 24.21
N ALA A 301 -5.98 5.42 23.12
CA ALA A 301 -5.78 6.81 22.74
C ALA A 301 -7.10 7.51 22.39
N GLN A 302 -7.99 6.83 21.66
CA GLN A 302 -9.34 7.32 21.33
C GLN A 302 -10.16 7.57 22.59
N GLU A 303 -10.28 6.57 23.46
CA GLU A 303 -11.08 6.66 24.68
C GLU A 303 -10.59 7.79 25.61
N LYS A 304 -9.26 7.91 25.80
CA LYS A 304 -8.70 8.99 26.62
C LYS A 304 -8.91 10.37 26.00
N ALA A 305 -8.76 10.49 24.68
CA ALA A 305 -8.97 11.77 24.00
C ALA A 305 -10.44 12.20 24.10
N GLU A 306 -11.37 11.27 23.85
CA GLU A 306 -12.81 11.51 23.94
C GLU A 306 -13.26 11.88 25.36
N GLN A 307 -12.72 11.22 26.40
CA GLN A 307 -12.99 11.58 27.80
C GLN A 307 -12.55 13.02 28.11
N LEU A 308 -11.34 13.39 27.68
CA LEU A 308 -10.80 14.74 27.92
C LEU A 308 -11.56 15.81 27.14
N GLU A 309 -11.99 15.50 25.91
CA GLU A 309 -12.81 16.37 25.05
C GLU A 309 -14.24 16.53 25.60
N ALA A 310 -14.88 15.46 26.10
CA ALA A 310 -16.23 15.51 26.65
C ALA A 310 -16.33 16.36 27.93
N GLU A 311 -15.26 16.40 28.72
CA GLU A 311 -15.13 17.29 29.87
C GLU A 311 -14.93 18.78 29.48
N GLU A 312 -14.60 19.07 28.21
CA GLU A 312 -14.35 20.42 27.70
C GLU A 312 -15.55 20.90 26.87
N LYS A 313 -16.46 21.68 27.48
CA LYS A 313 -17.63 22.24 26.79
C LYS A 313 -17.27 23.26 25.68
N SER A 314 -16.12 23.92 25.80
CA SER A 314 -15.58 24.88 24.82
C SER A 314 -14.07 25.00 25.02
N ALA A 315 -13.30 25.06 23.93
CA ALA A 315 -11.84 25.23 23.99
C ALA A 315 -11.49 26.49 24.82
N SER A 316 -10.83 26.29 25.95
CA SER A 316 -10.50 27.38 26.87
C SER A 316 -9.04 27.31 27.25
N PHE A 317 -8.26 28.35 26.97
CA PHE A 317 -6.85 28.42 27.37
C PHE A 317 -6.62 29.25 28.63
N ALA A 318 -7.67 29.43 29.44
CA ALA A 318 -7.67 30.32 30.60
C ALA A 318 -6.83 29.82 31.80
N SER A 319 -6.42 28.55 31.82
CA SER A 319 -5.62 27.97 32.90
C SER A 319 -4.50 27.07 32.37
N LEU A 320 -3.46 26.86 33.19
CA LEU A 320 -2.39 25.90 32.86
C LEU A 320 -2.92 24.48 32.68
N ALA A 321 -3.92 24.08 33.46
CA ALA A 321 -4.55 22.78 33.34
C ALA A 321 -5.25 22.61 31.99
N ASN A 322 -5.92 23.65 31.50
CA ASN A 322 -6.59 23.57 30.21
C ASN A 322 -5.58 23.52 29.05
N VAL A 323 -4.51 24.33 29.10
CA VAL A 323 -3.43 24.27 28.09
C VAL A 323 -2.80 22.87 28.06
N ALA A 324 -2.49 22.30 29.23
CA ALA A 324 -1.95 20.95 29.34
C ALA A 324 -2.93 19.90 28.79
N LYS A 325 -4.23 20.04 29.07
CA LYS A 325 -5.28 19.15 28.56
C LYS A 325 -5.31 19.14 27.03
N ARG A 326 -5.31 20.32 26.39
CA ARG A 326 -5.27 20.44 24.92
C ARG A 326 -4.02 19.80 24.32
N GLN A 327 -2.86 20.02 24.93
CA GLN A 327 -1.61 19.37 24.53
C GLN A 327 -1.70 17.84 24.64
N THR A 328 -2.32 17.32 25.71
CA THR A 328 -2.54 15.89 25.89
C THR A 328 -3.48 15.33 24.81
N ILE A 329 -4.60 16.00 24.54
CA ILE A 329 -5.54 15.60 23.48
C ILE A 329 -4.82 15.55 22.12
N PHE A 330 -4.07 16.60 21.77
CA PHE A 330 -3.29 16.64 20.52
C PHE A 330 -2.33 15.44 20.41
N ASN A 331 -1.59 15.12 21.47
CA ASN A 331 -0.68 13.99 21.48
C ASN A 331 -1.39 12.64 21.38
N LEU A 332 -2.54 12.48 22.04
CA LEU A 332 -3.36 11.26 21.94
C LEU A 332 -3.92 11.06 20.53
N ARG A 333 -4.44 12.13 19.90
CA ARG A 333 -4.93 12.06 18.50
C ARG A 333 -3.79 11.79 17.51
N ARG A 334 -2.58 12.29 17.78
CA ARG A 334 -1.38 11.94 17.01
C ARG A 334 -1.00 10.46 17.15
N GLN A 335 -1.08 9.91 18.37
CA GLN A 335 -0.85 8.48 18.61
C GLN A 335 -1.92 7.62 17.92
N GLU A 336 -3.18 8.04 17.97
CA GLU A 336 -4.29 7.40 17.22
C GLU A 336 -3.93 7.27 15.73
N ILE A 337 -3.48 8.36 15.09
CA ILE A 337 -3.07 8.34 13.66
C ILE A 337 -1.91 7.36 13.43
N GLN A 338 -0.91 7.35 14.33
CA GLN A 338 0.24 6.45 14.22
C GLN A 338 -0.17 4.97 14.28
N HIS A 339 -0.98 4.59 15.25
CA HIS A 339 -1.44 3.20 15.37
C HIS A 339 -2.41 2.81 14.27
N ALA A 340 -3.32 3.72 13.86
CA ALA A 340 -4.23 3.51 12.74
C ALA A 340 -3.47 3.25 11.43
N SER A 341 -2.32 3.92 11.22
CA SER A 341 -1.48 3.70 10.04
C SER A 341 -0.97 2.27 9.92
N VAL A 342 -0.64 1.62 11.04
CA VAL A 342 -0.25 0.21 11.07
C VAL A 342 -1.45 -0.69 10.77
N VAL A 343 -2.61 -0.38 11.37
CA VAL A 343 -3.85 -1.15 11.14
C VAL A 343 -4.30 -1.07 9.68
N TRP A 344 -4.25 0.10 9.04
CA TRP A 344 -4.59 0.24 7.61
C TRP A 344 -3.70 -0.60 6.70
N MET A 345 -2.41 -0.73 7.01
CA MET A 345 -1.51 -1.61 6.26
C MET A 345 -1.90 -3.09 6.38
N MET A 346 -2.51 -3.47 7.50
CA MET A 346 -2.88 -4.86 7.82
C MET A 346 -4.32 -5.21 7.44
N ASP A 347 -5.21 -4.22 7.26
CA ASP A 347 -6.61 -4.43 6.92
C ASP A 347 -6.84 -4.48 5.42
N GLU A 348 -7.16 -5.66 4.89
CA GLU A 348 -7.49 -5.85 3.47
C GLU A 348 -8.78 -5.13 3.07
N GLN A 349 -9.69 -4.83 3.99
CA GLN A 349 -10.92 -4.09 3.66
C GLN A 349 -10.69 -2.61 3.37
N CYS A 350 -9.48 -2.09 3.61
CA CYS A 350 -9.11 -0.72 3.24
C CYS A 350 -8.73 -0.56 1.76
N TRP A 351 -8.59 -1.66 1.02
CA TRP A 351 -7.97 -1.71 -0.31
C TRP A 351 -8.89 -2.39 -1.32
#